data_AF-A0A929D827-F1
#
_entry.id   AF-A0A929D827-F1
#
_cell.length_a   1.000
_cell.length_b   1.000
_cell.length_c   1.000
_cell.angle_alpha   90.00
_cell.angle_beta   90.00
_cell.angle_gamma   90.00
#
_symmetry.space_group_name_H-M   'P 1'
#
loop_
_entity.id
_entity.type
_entity.pdbx_description
1 polymer ?
#
loop_
_entity_poly.entity_id
_entity_poly.type
_entity_poly.pdbx_seq_one_letter_code
_entity_poly.pdbx_strand_id
1 'polypeptide(L)'
;MEGLRSIIKSIDGKGYKAYKQIQGDFDFGDYSLIVDHVQGDPFALASRISIYVKASRAAIPSSLWATKVRKIALEDYLGRVVSRSISANVKGRRGTGKGGEIAIETSGQQVLPRNALILSSERVEARLTVGLPADGRKILGKDAEEMFFKELPQLVKESLFFENLDSAQAEAHVQSVEDQDYLRSWLKEKGLIAFVANGSMLPRFSGVDDRPLTGGVIPFKSPENFAFTPTLPNRGQIRGMGIGGGVTLIVGGGFHGKSTLLHALERGIYNHIPGDGRELVVTEPTAVKIRSEDSRSVSDVNISPFIDRLPFNRDTVRFSTENASGSTSQAANIIEALECDARLLLIDEDTSATNFMIRDERMQALVVRDKEPITPFLHRVRELYTEMGVSTVIVMGGSGDYFDVSDRVIMMDAYEPKDVTEMANRLARPEKMEEGTRVLPPMDKREKRRPDVKRLSPRRGRYEEKIDIKDVDQLVYGVHKIDLSKVEQLVDMGQTRTIGLLISYYAKHYVSKTESLTEGLALAFKEIEKSGLDILSTYKVGNLALPRLHEVAAAINRIRP
;
A
#
# COMPACT_ATOMS: atom_id res chain seq x y z
N MET A 1 -2.94 34.08 20.05
CA MET A 1 -2.37 34.75 18.85
C MET A 1 -1.33 35.78 19.26
N GLU A 2 -1.68 36.77 20.09
CA GLU A 2 -0.76 37.83 20.52
C GLU A 2 0.48 37.31 21.26
N GLY A 3 0.32 36.28 22.09
CA GLY A 3 1.46 35.62 22.76
C GLY A 3 2.53 35.11 21.79
N LEU A 4 2.14 34.36 20.75
CA LEU A 4 3.07 33.89 19.71
C LEU A 4 3.71 35.06 18.96
N ARG A 5 2.94 36.11 18.65
CA ARG A 5 3.44 37.29 17.94
C ARG A 5 4.50 38.03 18.77
N SER A 6 4.27 38.16 20.07
CA SER A 6 5.23 38.75 21.01
C SER A 6 6.52 37.94 21.06
N ILE A 7 6.41 36.59 21.16
CA ILE A 7 7.58 35.71 21.16
C ILE A 7 8.37 35.87 19.86
N ILE A 8 7.73 35.78 18.68
CA ILE A 8 8.39 35.91 17.37
C ILE A 8 9.13 37.24 17.24
N LYS A 9 8.51 38.36 17.63
CA LYS A 9 9.16 39.68 17.63
C LYS A 9 10.35 39.74 18.57
N SER A 10 10.25 39.12 19.75
CA SER A 10 11.32 39.12 20.75
C SER A 10 12.54 38.27 20.34
N ILE A 11 12.37 37.30 19.43
CA ILE A 11 13.43 36.39 18.98
C ILE A 11 13.99 36.76 17.60
N ASP A 12 13.46 37.79 16.95
CA ASP A 12 13.96 38.27 15.66
C ASP A 12 15.47 38.59 15.73
N GLY A 13 16.23 38.15 14.72
CA GLY A 13 17.68 38.29 14.66
C GLY A 13 18.48 37.48 15.69
N LYS A 14 17.84 36.80 16.66
CA LYS A 14 18.52 35.92 17.63
C LYS A 14 18.96 34.62 16.98
N GLY A 15 19.78 33.85 17.71
CA GLY A 15 20.19 32.51 17.29
C GLY A 15 19.01 31.54 17.21
N TYR A 16 19.08 30.62 16.25
CA TYR A 16 18.00 29.71 15.84
C TYR A 16 17.34 28.93 16.99
N LYS A 17 18.12 28.56 18.02
CA LYS A 17 17.61 27.87 19.21
C LYS A 17 16.50 28.65 19.94
N ALA A 18 16.43 29.97 19.77
CA ALA A 18 15.39 30.79 20.37
C ALA A 18 13.98 30.44 19.87
N TYR A 19 13.82 29.80 18.70
CA TYR A 19 12.53 29.24 18.27
C TYR A 19 11.96 28.23 19.26
N LYS A 20 12.76 27.59 20.13
CA LYS A 20 12.22 26.70 21.19
C LYS A 20 11.16 27.39 22.07
N GLN A 21 11.19 28.71 22.17
CA GLN A 21 10.21 29.50 22.93
C GLN A 21 8.82 29.53 22.30
N ILE A 22 8.69 29.25 20.98
CA ILE A 22 7.38 29.18 20.32
C ILE A 22 6.67 27.83 20.54
N GLN A 23 7.28 26.88 21.24
CA GLN A 23 6.64 25.60 21.55
C GLN A 23 5.49 25.81 22.54
N GLY A 24 4.28 25.36 22.21
CA GLY A 24 3.08 25.54 23.04
C GLY A 24 1.81 25.78 22.23
N ASP A 25 0.76 26.15 22.95
CA ASP A 25 -0.60 26.27 22.43
C ASP A 25 -0.99 27.74 22.32
N PHE A 26 -1.58 28.12 21.18
CA PHE A 26 -1.95 29.49 20.88
C PHE A 26 -3.36 29.54 20.29
N ASP A 27 -4.24 30.30 20.94
CA ASP A 27 -5.59 30.54 20.45
C ASP A 27 -5.60 31.59 19.32
N PHE A 28 -6.11 31.24 18.15
CA PHE A 28 -6.28 32.13 17.00
C PHE A 28 -7.75 32.57 16.82
N GLY A 29 -8.62 32.29 17.80
CA GLY A 29 -10.04 32.60 17.78
C GLY A 29 -10.83 31.46 17.13
N ASP A 30 -10.82 31.40 15.80
CA ASP A 30 -11.56 30.37 15.05
C ASP A 30 -10.92 28.99 15.12
N TYR A 31 -9.63 28.92 15.46
CA TYR A 31 -8.86 27.69 15.59
C TYR A 31 -7.77 27.86 16.66
N SER A 32 -7.20 26.74 17.11
CA SER A 32 -6.01 26.73 17.97
C SER A 32 -4.82 26.20 17.18
N LEU A 33 -3.68 26.88 17.30
CA LEU A 33 -2.39 26.46 16.77
C LEU A 33 -1.57 25.85 17.91
N ILE A 34 -1.07 24.65 17.71
CA ILE A 34 -0.17 23.98 18.63
C ILE A 34 1.16 23.77 17.92
N VAL A 35 2.23 24.24 18.52
CA VAL A 35 3.59 23.97 18.05
C VAL A 35 4.11 22.76 18.81
N ASP A 36 3.90 21.57 18.25
CA ASP A 36 4.21 20.28 18.88
C ASP A 36 5.72 20.08 19.09
N HIS A 37 6.51 20.50 18.10
CA HIS A 37 7.96 20.34 18.12
C HIS A 37 8.66 21.40 17.29
N VAL A 38 9.72 21.98 17.83
CA VAL A 38 10.55 22.95 17.13
C VAL A 38 11.88 22.32 16.72
N GLN A 39 12.20 22.43 15.43
CA GLN A 39 13.45 21.91 14.87
C GLN A 39 14.68 22.58 15.51
N GLY A 40 15.74 21.81 15.75
CA GLY A 40 16.93 22.29 16.46
C GLY A 40 17.90 23.14 15.62
N ASP A 41 17.82 23.03 14.29
CA ASP A 41 18.67 23.70 13.31
C ASP A 41 17.88 23.83 11.98
N PRO A 42 18.16 24.83 11.11
CA PRO A 42 17.45 25.02 9.83
C PRO A 42 17.53 23.83 8.85
N PHE A 43 18.54 22.96 8.98
CA PHE A 43 18.72 21.78 8.12
C PHE A 43 18.15 20.49 8.73
N ALA A 44 17.59 20.56 9.94
CA ALA A 44 16.98 19.42 10.60
C ALA A 44 15.60 19.09 9.99
N LEU A 45 14.98 18.01 10.48
CA LEU A 45 13.58 17.73 10.16
C LEU A 45 12.70 18.90 10.62
N ALA A 46 11.79 19.30 9.72
CA ALA A 46 10.86 20.40 9.91
C ALA A 46 10.16 20.38 11.28
N SER A 47 9.85 21.57 11.79
CA SER A 47 9.02 21.71 13.00
C SER A 47 7.65 21.10 12.74
N ARG A 48 7.00 20.59 13.78
CA ARG A 48 5.66 20.01 13.68
C ARG A 48 4.66 20.91 14.38
N ILE A 49 3.54 21.15 13.71
CA ILE A 49 2.42 21.90 14.26
C ILE A 49 1.12 21.12 14.06
N SER A 50 0.17 21.36 14.96
CA SER A 50 -1.19 20.87 14.86
C SER A 50 -2.16 22.04 14.88
N ILE A 51 -3.15 22.01 14.00
CA ILE A 51 -4.23 22.98 13.92
C ILE A 51 -5.51 22.29 14.34
N TYR A 52 -6.18 22.84 15.36
CA TYR A 52 -7.46 22.34 15.83
C TYR A 52 -8.57 23.32 15.53
N VAL A 53 -9.59 22.86 14.82
CA VAL A 53 -10.85 23.57 14.62
C VAL A 53 -11.95 22.80 15.33
N LYS A 54 -12.70 23.46 16.23
CA LYS A 54 -13.84 22.81 16.89
C LYS A 54 -14.85 22.32 15.85
N ALA A 55 -15.44 21.15 16.04
CA ALA A 55 -16.39 20.56 15.09
C ALA A 55 -17.57 21.50 14.79
N SER A 56 -18.07 22.20 15.82
CA SER A 56 -19.14 23.20 15.68
C SER A 56 -18.76 24.39 14.80
N ARG A 57 -17.46 24.74 14.74
CA ARG A 57 -16.97 25.82 13.90
C ARG A 57 -16.63 25.34 12.49
N ALA A 58 -16.03 24.15 12.37
CA ALA A 58 -15.77 23.54 11.07
C ALA A 58 -17.07 23.25 10.30
N ALA A 59 -18.16 22.95 11.02
CA ALA A 59 -19.53 22.79 10.51
C ALA A 59 -19.65 21.76 9.37
N ILE A 60 -18.80 20.73 9.38
CA ILE A 60 -18.80 19.66 8.38
C ILE A 60 -20.02 18.76 8.60
N PRO A 61 -20.88 18.55 7.57
CA PRO A 61 -22.06 17.70 7.68
C PRO A 61 -21.70 16.27 8.10
N SER A 62 -22.41 15.73 9.10
CA SER A 62 -22.20 14.37 9.59
C SER A 62 -22.42 13.30 8.52
N SER A 63 -23.28 13.57 7.53
CA SER A 63 -23.50 12.69 6.38
C SER A 63 -22.23 12.41 5.58
N LEU A 64 -21.24 13.31 5.57
CA LEU A 64 -19.99 13.10 4.85
C LEU A 64 -18.99 12.21 5.59
N TRP A 65 -19.24 11.84 6.84
CA TRP A 65 -18.31 11.02 7.64
C TRP A 65 -19.00 10.06 8.62
N ALA A 66 -20.26 9.72 8.35
CA ALA A 66 -21.09 8.86 9.20
C ALA A 66 -20.58 7.41 9.30
N THR A 67 -19.87 6.93 8.29
CA THR A 67 -19.25 5.60 8.27
C THR A 67 -17.73 5.73 8.24
N LYS A 68 -17.01 4.66 8.62
CA LYS A 68 -15.55 4.61 8.61
C LYS A 68 -14.97 4.97 7.23
N VAL A 69 -15.53 4.41 6.15
CA VAL A 69 -15.09 4.68 4.78
C VAL A 69 -15.32 6.13 4.37
N ARG A 70 -16.51 6.69 4.67
CA ARG A 70 -16.81 8.09 4.36
C ARG A 70 -15.90 9.05 5.13
N LYS A 71 -15.61 8.73 6.40
CA LYS A 71 -14.66 9.48 7.23
C LYS A 71 -13.26 9.49 6.62
N ILE A 72 -12.72 8.32 6.24
CA ILE A 72 -11.40 8.22 5.59
C ILE A 72 -11.37 9.03 4.29
N ALA A 73 -12.42 8.93 3.47
CA ALA A 73 -12.53 9.68 2.22
C ALA A 73 -12.55 11.20 2.45
N LEU A 74 -13.27 11.65 3.49
CA LEU A 74 -13.35 13.07 3.82
C LEU A 74 -12.02 13.59 4.40
N GLU A 75 -11.34 12.81 5.25
CA GLU A 75 -10.01 13.14 5.76
C GLU A 75 -8.99 13.27 4.62
N ASP A 76 -9.02 12.37 3.63
CA ASP A 76 -8.19 12.45 2.42
C ASP A 76 -8.53 13.70 1.58
N TYR A 77 -9.81 13.96 1.31
CA TYR A 77 -10.26 15.16 0.60
C TYR A 77 -9.76 16.45 1.27
N LEU A 78 -9.99 16.60 2.58
CA LEU A 78 -9.56 17.78 3.34
C LEU A 78 -8.03 17.92 3.33
N GLY A 79 -7.29 16.83 3.49
CA GLY A 79 -5.82 16.85 3.39
C GLY A 79 -5.34 17.36 2.04
N ARG A 80 -6.01 16.97 0.95
CA ARG A 80 -5.73 17.48 -0.40
C ARG A 80 -6.13 18.94 -0.57
N VAL A 81 -7.23 19.40 0.03
CA VAL A 81 -7.59 20.82 0.02
C VAL A 81 -6.53 21.65 0.75
N VAL A 82 -6.08 21.21 1.93
CA VAL A 82 -4.99 21.85 2.67
C VAL A 82 -3.71 21.90 1.82
N SER A 83 -3.34 20.79 1.18
CA SER A 83 -2.16 20.73 0.29
C SER A 83 -2.26 21.69 -0.91
N ARG A 84 -3.44 21.79 -1.55
CA ARG A 84 -3.68 22.75 -2.63
C ARG A 84 -3.63 24.20 -2.13
N SER A 85 -4.23 24.50 -0.98
CA SER A 85 -4.18 25.84 -0.38
C SER A 85 -2.74 26.22 0.00
N ILE A 86 -1.94 25.27 0.50
CA ILE A 86 -0.50 25.45 0.74
C ILE A 86 0.20 25.84 -0.57
N SER A 87 -0.04 25.08 -1.64
CA SER A 87 0.58 25.32 -2.94
C SER A 87 0.20 26.68 -3.55
N ALA A 88 -1.01 27.17 -3.26
CA ALA A 88 -1.51 28.45 -3.76
C ALA A 88 -1.00 29.65 -2.96
N ASN A 89 -0.85 29.52 -1.64
CA ASN A 89 -0.65 30.66 -0.73
C ASN A 89 0.73 30.73 -0.09
N VAL A 90 1.44 29.61 0.06
CA VAL A 90 2.73 29.58 0.77
C VAL A 90 3.85 29.91 -0.20
N LYS A 91 4.56 31.03 0.07
CA LYS A 91 5.65 31.49 -0.79
C LYS A 91 6.81 30.49 -0.88
N GLY A 92 7.08 29.78 0.21
CA GLY A 92 8.26 28.90 0.33
C GLY A 92 9.59 29.66 0.34
N ARG A 93 10.69 28.92 0.51
CA ARG A 93 12.09 29.38 0.29
C ARG A 93 12.44 30.71 0.98
N ARG A 94 12.16 30.81 2.28
CA ARG A 94 12.50 31.95 3.14
C ARG A 94 13.78 31.66 3.92
N GLY A 95 14.92 31.99 3.32
CA GLY A 95 16.24 31.88 3.94
C GLY A 95 16.92 30.52 3.68
N THR A 96 17.51 29.96 4.74
CA THR A 96 18.42 28.81 4.70
C THR A 96 17.68 27.49 4.87
N GLY A 97 18.14 26.44 4.17
CA GLY A 97 17.60 25.09 4.30
C GLY A 97 16.15 25.01 3.82
N LYS A 98 15.28 24.44 4.66
CA LYS A 98 13.84 24.32 4.40
C LYS A 98 13.02 25.52 4.91
N GLY A 99 13.67 26.63 5.25
CA GLY A 99 13.00 27.83 5.75
C GLY A 99 11.89 28.30 4.80
N GLY A 100 10.72 28.60 5.34
CA GLY A 100 9.55 29.02 4.57
C GLY A 100 8.65 27.88 4.08
N GLU A 101 9.03 26.61 4.22
CA GLU A 101 8.17 25.49 3.83
C GLU A 101 7.04 25.29 4.83
N ILE A 102 5.82 25.07 4.33
CA ILE A 102 4.70 24.48 5.07
C ILE A 102 4.25 23.29 4.25
N ALA A 103 4.04 22.14 4.88
CA ALA A 103 3.61 20.94 4.16
C ALA A 103 2.66 20.07 5.00
N ILE A 104 1.77 19.41 4.29
CA ILE A 104 0.92 18.33 4.80
C ILE A 104 1.13 17.07 3.96
N GLU A 105 1.12 15.91 4.61
CA GLU A 105 1.28 14.63 3.93
C GLU A 105 -0.05 14.20 3.30
N THR A 106 -0.03 13.97 1.98
CA THR A 106 -1.17 13.47 1.19
C THR A 106 -0.77 12.21 0.43
N SER A 107 -1.76 11.41 0.05
CA SER A 107 -1.52 10.22 -0.77
C SER A 107 -1.44 10.64 -2.24
N GLY A 108 -0.80 9.82 -3.07
CA GLY A 108 -0.88 9.95 -4.53
C GLY A 108 -2.29 9.70 -5.05
N GLN A 109 -2.45 8.73 -5.94
CA GLN A 109 -3.76 8.42 -6.53
C GLN A 109 -4.67 7.62 -5.59
N GLN A 110 -4.10 6.93 -4.60
CA GLN A 110 -4.83 6.11 -3.65
C GLN A 110 -5.40 6.94 -2.49
N VAL A 111 -6.48 6.45 -1.89
CA VAL A 111 -7.09 6.99 -0.66
C VAL A 111 -6.71 6.08 0.50
N LEU A 112 -5.87 6.57 1.41
CA LEU A 112 -5.30 5.80 2.51
C LEU A 112 -5.72 6.38 3.87
N PRO A 113 -6.01 5.54 4.89
CA PRO A 113 -6.16 6.01 6.26
C PRO A 113 -4.86 6.63 6.77
N ARG A 114 -4.92 7.87 7.27
CA ARG A 114 -3.77 8.67 7.69
C ARG A 114 -4.00 9.37 9.02
N ASN A 115 -2.93 9.89 9.60
CA ASN A 115 -3.01 10.80 10.74
C ASN A 115 -2.61 12.25 10.42
N ALA A 116 -2.59 12.63 9.13
CA ALA A 116 -2.33 14.00 8.70
C ALA A 116 -3.57 14.92 8.90
N LEU A 117 -4.76 14.40 8.57
CA LEU A 117 -6.07 14.99 8.86
C LEU A 117 -6.86 13.99 9.68
N ILE A 118 -7.43 14.47 10.79
CA ILE A 118 -8.25 13.64 11.68
C ILE A 118 -9.55 14.37 11.96
N LEU A 119 -10.66 13.72 11.65
CA LEU A 119 -11.99 14.14 12.07
C LEU A 119 -12.41 13.42 13.35
N SER A 120 -13.04 14.14 14.27
CA SER A 120 -13.75 13.57 15.40
C SER A 120 -15.05 14.33 15.66
N SER A 121 -15.87 13.82 16.59
CA SER A 121 -17.05 14.52 17.08
C SER A 121 -16.73 15.86 17.75
N GLU A 122 -15.47 16.06 18.16
CA GLU A 122 -15.05 17.26 18.90
C GLU A 122 -14.35 18.27 18.00
N ARG A 123 -13.57 17.81 17.02
CA ARG A 123 -12.71 18.69 16.22
C ARG A 123 -12.30 18.12 14.87
N VAL A 124 -11.88 19.03 14.00
CA VAL A 124 -11.02 18.76 12.85
C VAL A 124 -9.58 19.10 13.24
N GLU A 125 -8.67 18.18 12.98
CA GLU A 125 -7.27 18.31 13.30
C GLU A 125 -6.42 18.14 12.04
N ALA A 126 -5.62 19.16 11.71
CA ALA A 126 -4.63 19.09 10.64
C ALA A 126 -3.21 19.17 11.19
N ARG A 127 -2.36 18.21 10.82
CA ARG A 127 -0.97 18.12 11.27
C ARG A 127 -0.04 18.50 10.14
N LEU A 128 0.71 19.57 10.34
CA LEU A 128 1.60 20.14 9.34
C LEU A 128 3.05 20.07 9.79
N THR A 129 3.93 20.17 8.82
CA THR A 129 5.32 20.52 9.06
C THR A 129 5.59 21.95 8.62
N VAL A 130 6.46 22.64 9.36
CA VAL A 130 6.86 24.02 9.09
C VAL A 130 8.38 24.15 9.18
N GLY A 131 9.00 24.53 8.08
CA GLY A 131 10.39 24.95 8.03
C GLY A 131 10.51 26.40 8.51
N LEU A 132 10.99 26.59 9.74
CA LEU A 132 11.09 27.93 10.33
C LEU A 132 12.21 28.74 9.64
N PRO A 133 11.95 30.00 9.25
CA PRO A 133 12.85 30.77 8.41
C PRO A 133 14.05 31.32 9.19
N ALA A 134 15.22 31.30 8.54
CA ALA A 134 16.47 31.79 9.12
C ALA A 134 17.50 32.18 8.04
N ASP A 135 18.36 33.15 8.32
CA ASP A 135 19.57 33.45 7.55
C ASP A 135 20.79 32.85 8.26
N GLY A 136 21.35 31.77 7.69
CA GLY A 136 22.23 30.87 8.40
C GLY A 136 21.54 30.36 9.66
N ARG A 137 21.99 30.82 10.84
CA ARG A 137 21.38 30.49 12.14
C ARG A 137 20.69 31.68 12.82
N LYS A 138 20.50 32.79 12.13
CA LYS A 138 19.78 33.96 12.66
C LYS A 138 18.32 33.88 12.25
N ILE A 139 17.43 34.05 13.21
CA ILE A 139 15.98 33.99 12.99
C ILE A 139 15.52 35.14 12.09
N LEU A 140 14.70 34.83 11.09
CA LEU A 140 14.00 35.81 10.26
C LEU A 140 12.58 36.00 10.81
N GLY A 141 12.44 36.83 11.85
CA GLY A 141 11.18 37.00 12.58
C GLY A 141 10.06 37.58 11.73
N LYS A 142 10.37 38.49 10.80
CA LYS A 142 9.39 39.04 9.84
C LYS A 142 8.81 37.97 8.91
N ASP A 143 9.65 37.06 8.43
CA ASP A 143 9.23 35.94 7.61
C ASP A 143 8.38 34.95 8.41
N ALA A 144 8.76 34.67 9.66
CA ALA A 144 7.95 33.85 10.56
C ALA A 144 6.59 34.50 10.86
N GLU A 145 6.55 35.83 11.04
CA GLU A 145 5.31 36.57 11.25
C GLU A 145 4.38 36.44 10.04
N GLU A 146 4.92 36.55 8.82
CA GLU A 146 4.17 36.33 7.58
C GLU A 146 3.58 34.92 7.50
N MET A 147 4.40 33.90 7.78
CA MET A 147 3.98 32.50 7.74
C MET A 147 2.87 32.20 8.76
N PHE A 148 3.05 32.59 10.04
CA PHE A 148 2.12 32.23 11.11
C PHE A 148 0.86 33.11 11.17
N PHE A 149 0.92 34.37 10.71
CA PHE A 149 -0.18 35.32 10.87
C PHE A 149 -0.80 35.82 9.56
N LYS A 150 -0.29 35.39 8.40
CA LYS A 150 -0.96 35.63 7.12
C LYS A 150 -1.20 34.35 6.33
N GLU A 151 -0.13 33.61 6.01
CA GLU A 151 -0.24 32.39 5.21
C GLU A 151 -1.07 31.34 5.98
N LEU A 152 -0.67 30.95 7.19
CA LEU A 152 -1.34 29.90 7.96
C LEU A 152 -2.83 30.18 8.25
N PRO A 153 -3.25 31.38 8.70
CA PRO A 153 -4.68 31.68 8.87
C PRO A 153 -5.47 31.58 7.56
N GLN A 154 -4.88 32.00 6.44
CA GLN A 154 -5.51 31.87 5.13
C GLN A 154 -5.69 30.39 4.75
N LEU A 155 -4.67 29.56 4.95
CA LEU A 155 -4.74 28.11 4.74
C LEU A 155 -5.90 27.50 5.52
N VAL A 156 -5.99 27.79 6.82
CA VAL A 156 -7.04 27.26 7.71
C VAL A 156 -8.42 27.70 7.25
N LYS A 157 -8.57 28.98 6.89
CA LYS A 157 -9.84 29.53 6.40
C LYS A 157 -10.32 28.80 5.15
N GLU A 158 -9.45 28.58 4.17
CA GLU A 158 -9.81 27.98 2.88
C GLU A 158 -10.03 26.46 2.93
N SER A 159 -9.54 25.77 3.98
CA SER A 159 -9.45 24.31 3.96
C SER A 159 -10.13 23.57 5.11
N LEU A 160 -10.39 24.22 6.26
CA LEU A 160 -10.89 23.53 7.46
C LEU A 160 -12.29 23.98 7.91
N PHE A 161 -12.94 24.90 7.18
CA PHE A 161 -14.32 25.32 7.42
C PHE A 161 -15.20 24.96 6.22
N PHE A 162 -16.28 24.21 6.45
CA PHE A 162 -17.12 23.67 5.39
C PHE A 162 -17.75 24.74 4.50
N GLU A 163 -18.08 25.91 5.07
CA GLU A 163 -18.62 27.06 4.32
C GLU A 163 -17.70 27.58 3.20
N ASN A 164 -16.39 27.31 3.31
CA ASN A 164 -15.38 27.72 2.31
C ASN A 164 -14.97 26.56 1.38
N LEU A 165 -15.52 25.36 1.57
CA LEU A 165 -15.23 24.20 0.73
C LEU A 165 -16.21 24.11 -0.44
N ASP A 166 -15.75 23.51 -1.53
CA ASP A 166 -16.65 23.06 -2.60
C ASP A 166 -17.40 21.82 -2.11
N SER A 167 -18.63 22.02 -1.64
CA SER A 167 -19.47 20.96 -1.08
C SER A 167 -19.75 19.86 -2.10
N ALA A 168 -19.90 20.20 -3.38
CA ALA A 168 -20.18 19.22 -4.43
C ALA A 168 -18.94 18.35 -4.69
N GLN A 169 -17.74 18.92 -4.69
CA GLN A 169 -16.50 18.14 -4.80
C GLN A 169 -16.24 17.27 -3.57
N ALA A 170 -16.51 17.78 -2.37
CA ALA A 170 -16.38 17.01 -1.13
C ALA A 170 -17.32 15.79 -1.15
N GLU A 171 -18.58 16.01 -1.54
CA GLU A 171 -19.57 14.95 -1.67
C GLU A 171 -19.19 13.94 -2.76
N ALA A 172 -18.81 14.39 -3.96
CA ALA A 172 -18.38 13.51 -5.04
C ALA A 172 -17.16 12.64 -4.66
N HIS A 173 -16.22 13.20 -3.90
CA HIS A 173 -15.06 12.45 -3.40
C HIS A 173 -15.50 11.36 -2.41
N VAL A 174 -16.31 11.71 -1.41
CA VAL A 174 -16.80 10.76 -0.40
C VAL A 174 -17.66 9.65 -1.03
N GLN A 175 -18.61 10.02 -1.89
CA GLN A 175 -19.48 9.07 -2.58
C GLN A 175 -18.70 8.12 -3.48
N SER A 176 -17.71 8.62 -4.22
CA SER A 176 -16.85 7.77 -5.05
C SER A 176 -16.13 6.72 -4.22
N VAL A 177 -15.52 7.10 -3.10
CA VAL A 177 -14.77 6.14 -2.25
C VAL A 177 -15.70 5.14 -1.57
N GLU A 178 -16.90 5.56 -1.16
CA GLU A 178 -17.91 4.65 -0.60
C GLU A 178 -18.39 3.61 -1.63
N ASP A 179 -18.62 4.03 -2.87
CA ASP A 179 -19.00 3.12 -3.96
C ASP A 179 -17.92 2.06 -4.22
N GLN A 180 -16.64 2.41 -4.11
CA GLN A 180 -15.51 1.49 -4.27
C GLN A 180 -15.45 0.46 -3.16
N ASP A 181 -15.61 0.89 -1.92
CA ASP A 181 -15.63 0.01 -0.75
C ASP A 181 -16.85 -0.95 -0.79
N TYR A 182 -18.01 -0.44 -1.18
CA TYR A 182 -19.20 -1.24 -1.45
C TYR A 182 -18.93 -2.29 -2.54
N LEU A 183 -18.37 -1.87 -3.68
CA LEU A 183 -18.09 -2.78 -4.79
C LEU A 183 -17.13 -3.90 -4.40
N ARG A 184 -16.14 -3.62 -3.53
CA ARG A 184 -15.23 -4.63 -2.98
C ARG A 184 -15.96 -5.61 -2.07
N SER A 185 -16.93 -5.16 -1.28
CA SER A 185 -17.79 -6.04 -0.48
C SER A 185 -18.71 -6.91 -1.36
N TRP A 186 -19.26 -6.31 -2.43
CA TRP A 186 -20.08 -7.00 -3.42
C TRP A 186 -19.35 -8.13 -4.14
N LEU A 187 -18.02 -8.04 -4.36
CA LEU A 187 -17.23 -9.14 -4.91
C LEU A 187 -17.43 -10.43 -4.12
N LYS A 188 -17.34 -10.34 -2.78
CA LYS A 188 -17.48 -11.48 -1.87
C LYS A 188 -18.85 -12.12 -1.98
N GLU A 189 -19.91 -11.31 -2.07
CA GLU A 189 -21.29 -11.80 -2.20
C GLU A 189 -21.53 -12.55 -3.52
N LYS A 190 -20.79 -12.20 -4.57
CA LYS A 190 -20.90 -12.81 -5.91
C LYS A 190 -19.88 -13.90 -6.19
N GLY A 191 -19.00 -14.24 -5.24
CA GLY A 191 -17.92 -15.19 -5.47
C GLY A 191 -16.90 -14.71 -6.52
N LEU A 192 -16.75 -13.39 -6.62
CA LEU A 192 -15.78 -12.73 -7.50
C LEU A 192 -14.53 -12.34 -6.72
N ILE A 193 -13.41 -12.28 -7.44
CA ILE A 193 -12.11 -11.87 -6.90
C ILE A 193 -11.69 -10.49 -7.40
N ALA A 194 -12.28 -10.00 -8.49
CA ALA A 194 -12.08 -8.66 -9.00
C ALA A 194 -13.23 -8.19 -9.89
N PHE A 195 -13.34 -6.88 -10.04
CA PHE A 195 -14.24 -6.23 -10.99
C PHE A 195 -13.55 -5.05 -11.67
N VAL A 196 -13.72 -4.92 -12.98
CA VAL A 196 -13.17 -3.82 -13.80
C VAL A 196 -14.33 -3.14 -14.53
N ALA A 197 -14.68 -1.92 -14.13
CA ALA A 197 -15.78 -1.19 -14.75
C ALA A 197 -15.52 -0.86 -16.24
N ASN A 198 -16.58 -0.87 -17.05
CA ASN A 198 -16.53 -0.31 -18.38
C ASN A 198 -16.23 1.20 -18.31
N GLY A 199 -15.36 1.68 -19.19
CA GLY A 199 -14.91 3.07 -19.21
C GLY A 199 -13.68 3.34 -18.33
N SER A 200 -13.17 2.35 -17.58
CA SER A 200 -11.93 2.50 -16.81
C SER A 200 -10.72 2.80 -17.68
N MET A 201 -9.82 3.64 -17.18
CA MET A 201 -8.59 4.07 -17.86
C MET A 201 -7.39 3.45 -17.13
N LEU A 202 -6.99 2.26 -17.60
CA LEU A 202 -5.98 1.45 -16.93
C LEU A 202 -4.54 1.95 -17.13
N PRO A 203 -4.11 2.38 -18.34
CA PRO A 203 -2.74 2.86 -18.57
C PRO A 203 -2.40 4.10 -17.74
N ARG A 204 -1.16 4.15 -17.24
CA ARG A 204 -0.63 5.29 -16.46
C ARG A 204 0.21 6.19 -17.35
N PHE A 205 0.42 7.42 -16.91
CA PHE A 205 1.12 8.47 -17.66
C PHE A 205 2.55 8.05 -18.00
N SER A 206 3.26 7.43 -17.04
CA SER A 206 4.57 6.80 -17.28
C SER A 206 4.89 5.76 -16.20
N GLY A 207 6.03 5.08 -16.31
CA GLY A 207 6.50 4.14 -15.29
C GLY A 207 6.82 4.76 -13.92
N VAL A 208 6.92 6.09 -13.83
CA VAL A 208 7.23 6.83 -12.58
C VAL A 208 6.12 7.81 -12.17
N ASP A 209 5.07 7.92 -12.98
CA ASP A 209 3.94 8.83 -12.74
C ASP A 209 2.65 8.02 -12.80
N ASP A 210 2.10 7.75 -11.61
CA ASP A 210 0.91 6.94 -11.46
C ASP A 210 -0.37 7.68 -11.85
N ARG A 211 -0.36 8.89 -12.42
CA ARG A 211 -1.57 9.53 -12.98
C ARG A 211 -2.06 8.80 -14.24
N PRO A 212 -3.35 8.91 -14.62
CA PRO A 212 -3.85 8.26 -15.84
C PRO A 212 -3.18 8.83 -17.09
N LEU A 213 -2.95 7.98 -18.09
CA LEU A 213 -2.46 8.42 -19.40
C LEU A 213 -3.48 9.36 -20.06
N THR A 214 -2.98 10.44 -20.65
CA THR A 214 -3.80 11.43 -21.36
C THR A 214 -3.69 11.24 -22.87
N GLY A 215 -4.84 11.02 -23.53
CA GLY A 215 -4.93 10.85 -24.99
C GLY A 215 -4.52 9.46 -25.48
N GLY A 216 -5.14 9.01 -26.58
CA GLY A 216 -4.81 7.71 -27.22
C GLY A 216 -5.11 6.48 -26.36
N VAL A 217 -5.90 6.61 -25.29
CA VAL A 217 -6.26 5.51 -24.40
C VAL A 217 -7.55 4.85 -24.87
N ILE A 218 -7.57 3.52 -24.91
CA ILE A 218 -8.76 2.72 -25.15
C ILE A 218 -9.44 2.46 -23.80
N PRO A 219 -10.65 2.99 -23.55
CA PRO A 219 -11.38 2.72 -22.32
C PRO A 219 -11.71 1.24 -22.21
N PHE A 220 -11.59 0.69 -21.01
CA PHE A 220 -11.87 -0.72 -20.77
C PHE A 220 -13.32 -1.07 -21.14
N LYS A 221 -13.52 -2.20 -21.82
CA LYS A 221 -14.84 -2.73 -22.16
C LYS A 221 -14.89 -4.22 -21.90
N SER A 222 -15.77 -4.65 -21.01
CA SER A 222 -15.96 -6.06 -20.66
C SER A 222 -16.40 -6.89 -21.86
N PRO A 223 -15.89 -8.12 -22.03
CA PRO A 223 -16.55 -9.10 -22.88
C PRO A 223 -17.91 -9.47 -22.26
N GLU A 224 -18.88 -9.81 -23.11
CA GLU A 224 -20.26 -10.07 -22.69
C GLU A 224 -20.37 -11.22 -21.69
N ASN A 225 -19.60 -12.29 -21.87
CA ASN A 225 -19.60 -13.48 -21.01
C ASN A 225 -19.10 -13.22 -19.58
N PHE A 226 -18.33 -12.16 -19.36
CA PHE A 226 -17.83 -11.77 -18.04
C PHE A 226 -18.52 -10.51 -17.51
N ALA A 227 -19.57 -10.02 -18.18
CA ALA A 227 -20.21 -8.76 -17.82
C ALA A 227 -21.15 -8.91 -16.62
N PHE A 228 -20.93 -8.08 -15.59
CA PHE A 228 -21.84 -7.90 -14.44
C PHE A 228 -22.35 -6.47 -14.39
N THR A 229 -23.52 -6.28 -13.78
CA THR A 229 -24.16 -4.96 -13.62
C THR A 229 -24.52 -4.68 -12.15
N PRO A 230 -23.54 -4.39 -11.27
CA PRO A 230 -23.82 -4.01 -9.89
C PRO A 230 -24.53 -2.64 -9.82
N THR A 231 -25.34 -2.46 -8.77
CA THR A 231 -25.95 -1.17 -8.42
C THR A 231 -25.22 -0.60 -7.21
N LEU A 232 -24.49 0.48 -7.40
CA LEU A 232 -23.75 1.18 -6.36
C LEU A 232 -24.65 2.13 -5.56
N PRO A 233 -24.36 2.39 -4.28
CA PRO A 233 -25.20 3.23 -3.43
C PRO A 233 -25.30 4.68 -3.90
N ASN A 234 -24.26 5.23 -4.53
CA ASN A 234 -24.24 6.64 -4.98
C ASN A 234 -24.32 6.76 -6.51
N ARG A 235 -23.43 6.10 -7.25
CA ARG A 235 -23.37 6.19 -8.73
C ARG A 235 -24.45 5.38 -9.47
N GLY A 236 -25.17 4.51 -8.77
CA GLY A 236 -26.21 3.67 -9.35
C GLY A 236 -25.65 2.50 -10.17
N GLN A 237 -26.36 2.09 -11.22
CA GLN A 237 -25.97 0.93 -12.03
C GLN A 237 -24.72 1.22 -12.87
N ILE A 238 -23.73 0.32 -12.75
CA ILE A 238 -22.55 0.30 -13.61
C ILE A 238 -22.41 -1.07 -14.25
N ARG A 239 -21.74 -1.15 -15.41
CA ARG A 239 -21.44 -2.41 -16.10
C ARG A 239 -19.93 -2.62 -16.15
N GLY A 240 -19.45 -3.85 -16.01
CA GLY A 240 -18.03 -4.16 -16.07
C GLY A 240 -17.73 -5.65 -16.04
N MET A 241 -16.45 -5.99 -16.14
CA MET A 241 -15.96 -7.36 -16.15
C MET A 241 -15.80 -7.87 -14.72
N GLY A 242 -16.51 -8.93 -14.36
CA GLY A 242 -16.30 -9.65 -13.10
C GLY A 242 -15.38 -10.86 -13.31
N ILE A 243 -14.33 -10.98 -12.51
CA ILE A 243 -13.45 -12.15 -12.50
C ILE A 243 -13.86 -13.04 -11.33
N GLY A 244 -14.30 -14.26 -11.61
CA GLY A 244 -14.71 -15.22 -10.58
C GLY A 244 -13.54 -15.90 -9.88
N GLY A 245 -13.81 -16.53 -8.73
CA GLY A 245 -12.84 -17.39 -8.06
C GLY A 245 -12.32 -18.51 -8.98
N GLY A 246 -11.08 -18.94 -8.74
CA GLY A 246 -10.38 -19.95 -9.55
C GLY A 246 -9.04 -19.46 -10.10
N VAL A 247 -8.60 -20.11 -11.17
CA VAL A 247 -7.38 -19.79 -11.92
C VAL A 247 -7.78 -19.04 -13.20
N THR A 248 -7.39 -17.77 -13.29
CA THR A 248 -7.65 -16.92 -14.46
C THR A 248 -6.34 -16.58 -15.17
N LEU A 249 -6.30 -16.80 -16.48
CA LEU A 249 -5.17 -16.44 -17.32
C LEU A 249 -5.47 -15.14 -18.08
N ILE A 250 -4.49 -14.25 -18.13
CA ILE A 250 -4.48 -13.06 -18.98
C ILE A 250 -3.41 -13.27 -20.06
N VAL A 251 -3.85 -13.55 -21.28
CA VAL A 251 -2.99 -13.92 -22.42
C VAL A 251 -3.03 -12.87 -23.53
N GLY A 252 -2.20 -13.01 -24.55
CA GLY A 252 -2.15 -12.11 -25.71
C GLY A 252 -0.72 -11.69 -26.10
N GLY A 253 -0.60 -10.99 -27.22
CA GLY A 253 0.69 -10.52 -27.75
C GLY A 253 1.43 -9.55 -26.81
N GLY A 254 2.73 -9.38 -27.03
CA GLY A 254 3.52 -8.34 -26.35
C GLY A 254 2.97 -6.95 -26.69
N PHE A 255 2.84 -6.08 -25.69
CA PHE A 255 2.26 -4.72 -25.80
C PHE A 255 0.73 -4.60 -25.99
N HIS A 256 -0.05 -5.68 -25.87
CA HIS A 256 -1.52 -5.62 -26.01
C HIS A 256 -2.27 -5.27 -24.70
N GLY A 257 -1.57 -4.93 -23.60
CA GLY A 257 -2.19 -4.47 -22.35
C GLY A 257 -2.35 -5.49 -21.21
N LYS A 258 -1.69 -6.65 -21.29
CA LYS A 258 -1.75 -7.70 -20.25
C LYS A 258 -1.30 -7.21 -18.87
N SER A 259 -0.05 -6.75 -18.76
CA SER A 259 0.47 -6.24 -17.49
C SER A 259 -0.26 -4.98 -17.05
N THR A 260 -0.76 -4.14 -17.98
CA THR A 260 -1.60 -2.99 -17.62
C THR A 260 -2.88 -3.41 -16.89
N LEU A 261 -3.56 -4.47 -17.35
CA LEU A 261 -4.72 -5.02 -16.66
C LEU A 261 -4.31 -5.59 -15.29
N LEU A 262 -3.25 -6.40 -15.23
CA LEU A 262 -2.78 -6.99 -13.97
C LEU A 262 -2.36 -5.93 -12.94
N HIS A 263 -1.69 -4.85 -13.37
CA HIS A 263 -1.31 -3.73 -12.51
C HIS A 263 -2.55 -2.98 -11.98
N ALA A 264 -3.62 -2.85 -12.77
CA ALA A 264 -4.87 -2.29 -12.28
C ALA A 264 -5.52 -3.19 -11.23
N LEU A 265 -5.51 -4.51 -11.43
CA LEU A 265 -5.97 -5.47 -10.43
C LEU A 265 -5.11 -5.44 -9.15
N GLU A 266 -3.80 -5.31 -9.29
CA GLU A 266 -2.87 -5.18 -8.16
C GLU A 266 -3.18 -3.96 -7.30
N ARG A 267 -3.50 -2.83 -7.92
CA ARG A 267 -3.88 -1.58 -7.23
C ARG A 267 -5.33 -1.58 -6.75
N GLY A 268 -6.20 -2.45 -7.28
CA GLY A 268 -7.62 -2.54 -6.92
C GLY A 268 -7.91 -2.93 -5.44
N ILE A 269 -6.87 -3.28 -4.68
CA ILE A 269 -6.92 -3.40 -3.22
C ILE A 269 -7.13 -2.06 -2.51
N TYR A 270 -6.78 -0.95 -3.16
CA TYR A 270 -6.95 0.40 -2.65
C TYR A 270 -8.14 1.08 -3.30
N ASN A 271 -8.74 2.02 -2.58
CA ASN A 271 -9.61 3.01 -3.19
C ASN A 271 -8.74 4.06 -3.89
N HIS A 272 -9.23 4.62 -4.98
CA HIS A 272 -8.58 5.68 -5.74
C HIS A 272 -9.42 6.96 -5.74
N ILE A 273 -8.76 8.10 -5.94
CA ILE A 273 -9.43 9.39 -6.08
C ILE A 273 -10.36 9.40 -7.31
N PRO A 274 -11.46 10.17 -7.29
CA PRO A 274 -12.25 10.41 -8.50
C PRO A 274 -11.39 10.94 -9.65
N GLY A 275 -11.59 10.38 -10.86
CA GLY A 275 -10.81 10.77 -12.04
C GLY A 275 -9.46 10.06 -12.19
N ASP A 276 -9.13 9.11 -11.30
CA ASP A 276 -7.95 8.26 -11.46
C ASP A 276 -8.01 7.34 -12.69
N GLY A 277 -9.22 6.99 -13.13
CA GLY A 277 -9.48 6.01 -14.17
C GLY A 277 -9.63 4.57 -13.65
N ARG A 278 -9.07 4.27 -12.47
CA ARG A 278 -9.16 2.96 -11.81
C ARG A 278 -10.05 2.98 -10.57
N GLU A 279 -10.78 4.07 -10.30
CA GLU A 279 -11.64 4.15 -9.10
C GLU A 279 -12.62 2.97 -9.03
N LEU A 280 -13.24 2.56 -10.14
CA LEU A 280 -14.16 1.41 -10.16
C LEU A 280 -13.48 0.09 -10.59
N VAL A 281 -12.18 -0.02 -10.35
CA VAL A 281 -11.41 -1.26 -10.47
C VAL A 281 -11.09 -1.74 -9.07
N VAL A 282 -11.78 -2.80 -8.64
CA VAL A 282 -11.61 -3.35 -7.28
C VAL A 282 -11.17 -4.79 -7.32
N THR A 283 -10.38 -5.16 -6.33
CA THR A 283 -9.83 -6.50 -6.17
C THR A 283 -10.05 -6.94 -4.73
N GLU A 284 -10.14 -8.25 -4.52
CA GLU A 284 -10.17 -8.89 -3.22
C GLU A 284 -9.07 -8.30 -2.31
N PRO A 285 -9.40 -7.83 -1.08
CA PRO A 285 -8.51 -7.00 -0.26
C PRO A 285 -7.22 -7.70 0.21
N THR A 286 -7.19 -9.03 0.26
CA THR A 286 -6.03 -9.84 0.62
C THR A 286 -5.18 -10.26 -0.58
N ALA A 287 -5.45 -9.70 -1.77
CA ALA A 287 -4.68 -10.01 -2.97
C ALA A 287 -3.21 -9.60 -2.82
N VAL A 288 -2.29 -10.52 -3.14
CA VAL A 288 -0.84 -10.32 -3.08
C VAL A 288 -0.22 -10.52 -4.46
N LYS A 289 0.58 -9.55 -4.90
CA LYS A 289 1.46 -9.70 -6.07
C LYS A 289 2.66 -10.56 -5.71
N ILE A 290 2.80 -11.68 -6.40
CA ILE A 290 3.90 -12.62 -6.26
C ILE A 290 4.86 -12.44 -7.42
N ARG A 291 6.16 -12.39 -7.11
CA ARG A 291 7.24 -12.34 -8.10
C ARG A 291 8.51 -12.99 -7.56
N SER A 292 9.48 -13.18 -8.46
CA SER A 292 10.84 -13.60 -8.09
C SER A 292 11.61 -12.45 -7.42
N GLU A 293 12.34 -12.79 -6.35
CA GLU A 293 13.15 -11.86 -5.53
C GLU A 293 14.53 -12.47 -5.27
N ASP A 294 15.32 -12.60 -6.33
CA ASP A 294 16.67 -13.13 -6.23
C ASP A 294 17.52 -12.36 -5.20
N SER A 295 18.35 -13.10 -4.48
CA SER A 295 19.25 -12.61 -3.42
C SER A 295 18.59 -12.11 -2.13
N ARG A 296 17.26 -12.23 -1.96
CA ARG A 296 16.61 -11.91 -0.67
C ARG A 296 16.96 -12.93 0.43
N SER A 297 16.82 -12.52 1.69
CA SER A 297 16.82 -13.45 2.81
C SER A 297 15.46 -14.15 2.95
N VAL A 298 15.51 -15.40 3.40
CA VAL A 298 14.36 -16.22 3.81
C VAL A 298 14.72 -16.87 5.15
N SER A 299 13.76 -16.95 6.08
CA SER A 299 14.01 -17.49 7.41
C SER A 299 12.86 -18.38 7.85
N ASP A 300 13.19 -19.64 8.10
CA ASP A 300 12.30 -20.67 8.66
C ASP A 300 10.98 -20.86 7.87
N VAL A 301 11.04 -20.84 6.54
CA VAL A 301 9.85 -21.01 5.67
C VAL A 301 9.80 -22.42 5.10
N ASN A 302 8.64 -23.06 5.15
CA ASN A 302 8.41 -24.35 4.52
C ASN A 302 8.16 -24.19 3.01
N ILE A 303 9.22 -24.34 2.22
CA ILE A 303 9.15 -24.31 0.75
C ILE A 303 9.06 -25.71 0.14
N SER A 304 8.96 -26.77 0.95
CA SER A 304 8.85 -28.16 0.49
C SER A 304 7.70 -28.42 -0.49
N PRO A 305 6.58 -27.66 -0.50
CA PRO A 305 5.57 -27.83 -1.54
C PRO A 305 6.08 -27.53 -2.96
N PHE A 306 7.11 -26.69 -3.09
CA PHE A 306 7.67 -26.33 -4.38
C PHE A 306 9.09 -26.86 -4.59
N ILE A 307 9.84 -27.12 -3.53
CA ILE A 307 11.27 -27.41 -3.59
C ILE A 307 11.57 -28.64 -2.73
N ASP A 308 11.94 -29.76 -3.36
CA ASP A 308 12.13 -31.04 -2.67
C ASP A 308 13.53 -31.16 -2.04
N ARG A 309 14.58 -31.36 -2.86
CA ARG A 309 15.96 -31.59 -2.39
C ARG A 309 16.92 -30.51 -2.88
N LEU A 310 17.43 -29.71 -1.97
CA LEU A 310 18.46 -28.75 -2.31
C LEU A 310 19.87 -29.37 -2.23
N PRO A 311 20.84 -28.85 -3.00
CA PRO A 311 22.25 -29.22 -2.84
C PRO A 311 22.70 -29.10 -1.38
N PHE A 312 23.63 -29.98 -0.96
CA PHE A 312 24.13 -30.07 0.42
C PHE A 312 23.07 -30.44 1.46
N ASN A 313 21.95 -31.05 1.04
CA ASN A 313 20.89 -31.53 1.92
C ASN A 313 20.31 -30.42 2.81
N ARG A 314 20.18 -29.20 2.25
CA ARG A 314 19.53 -28.09 2.94
C ARG A 314 18.06 -28.42 3.19
N ASP A 315 17.59 -28.08 4.37
CA ASP A 315 16.20 -28.29 4.80
C ASP A 315 15.25 -27.40 4.00
N THR A 316 14.22 -28.01 3.40
CA THR A 316 13.17 -27.33 2.63
C THR A 316 11.88 -27.13 3.45
N VAL A 317 11.74 -27.80 4.60
CA VAL A 317 10.64 -27.61 5.55
C VAL A 317 10.94 -26.44 6.49
N ARG A 318 12.20 -26.25 6.87
CA ARG A 318 12.67 -25.09 7.65
C ARG A 318 13.70 -24.27 6.88
N PHE A 319 13.34 -23.89 5.66
CA PHE A 319 14.29 -23.26 4.76
C PHE A 319 14.71 -21.87 5.24
N SER A 320 16.02 -21.68 5.34
CA SER A 320 16.64 -20.42 5.69
C SER A 320 17.85 -20.14 4.78
N THR A 321 17.96 -18.91 4.30
CA THR A 321 19.09 -18.45 3.49
C THR A 321 19.21 -16.94 3.51
N GLU A 322 20.43 -16.43 3.31
CA GLU A 322 20.67 -15.00 3.09
C GLU A 322 20.68 -14.62 1.61
N ASN A 323 20.67 -15.61 0.72
CA ASN A 323 20.83 -15.45 -0.72
C ASN A 323 19.94 -16.47 -1.46
N ALA A 324 18.62 -16.24 -1.43
CA ALA A 324 17.66 -17.08 -2.14
C ALA A 324 17.83 -16.94 -3.66
N SER A 325 17.63 -18.03 -4.39
CA SER A 325 17.51 -17.97 -5.85
C SER A 325 16.13 -17.47 -6.26
N GLY A 326 15.95 -17.11 -7.53
CA GLY A 326 14.64 -16.70 -8.06
C GLY A 326 13.48 -17.68 -7.73
N SER A 327 13.67 -18.98 -7.91
CA SER A 327 12.61 -19.98 -7.64
C SER A 327 12.35 -20.17 -6.14
N THR A 328 13.40 -20.20 -5.32
CA THR A 328 13.25 -20.39 -3.86
C THR A 328 12.68 -19.14 -3.19
N SER A 329 13.02 -17.94 -3.67
CA SER A 329 12.42 -16.68 -3.22
C SER A 329 10.95 -16.58 -3.62
N GLN A 330 10.57 -16.98 -4.84
CA GLN A 330 9.17 -16.97 -5.29
C GLN A 330 8.32 -18.01 -4.54
N ALA A 331 8.86 -19.21 -4.30
CA ALA A 331 8.23 -20.21 -3.45
C ALA A 331 7.99 -19.68 -2.02
N ALA A 332 9.01 -19.07 -1.41
CA ALA A 332 8.88 -18.45 -0.10
C ALA A 332 7.84 -17.33 -0.09
N ASN A 333 7.81 -16.48 -1.13
CA ASN A 333 6.84 -15.39 -1.26
C ASN A 333 5.38 -15.91 -1.25
N ILE A 334 5.09 -17.00 -1.96
CA ILE A 334 3.76 -17.64 -1.94
C ILE A 334 3.42 -18.14 -0.54
N ILE A 335 4.31 -18.88 0.11
CA ILE A 335 4.06 -19.44 1.45
C ILE A 335 3.87 -18.33 2.48
N GLU A 336 4.68 -17.27 2.44
CA GLU A 336 4.55 -16.09 3.30
C GLU A 336 3.21 -15.35 3.08
N ALA A 337 2.72 -15.27 1.83
CA ALA A 337 1.41 -14.69 1.52
C ALA A 337 0.27 -15.57 2.06
N LEU A 338 0.36 -16.88 1.89
CA LEU A 338 -0.64 -17.84 2.39
C LEU A 338 -0.72 -17.83 3.92
N GLU A 339 0.41 -17.74 4.62
CA GLU A 339 0.48 -17.57 6.08
C GLU A 339 -0.33 -16.34 6.53
N CYS A 340 -0.32 -15.26 5.73
CA CYS A 340 -1.04 -14.01 5.99
C CYS A 340 -2.53 -14.02 5.57
N ASP A 341 -3.11 -15.19 5.27
CA ASP A 341 -4.50 -15.37 4.80
C ASP A 341 -4.79 -14.76 3.41
N ALA A 342 -3.78 -14.66 2.53
CA ALA A 342 -4.02 -14.24 1.15
C ALA A 342 -5.00 -15.19 0.43
N ARG A 343 -6.00 -14.62 -0.25
CA ARG A 343 -7.05 -15.34 -1.00
C ARG A 343 -6.94 -15.17 -2.51
N LEU A 344 -6.06 -14.29 -2.96
CA LEU A 344 -5.77 -14.08 -4.37
C LEU A 344 -4.26 -13.85 -4.57
N LEU A 345 -3.66 -14.63 -5.45
CA LEU A 345 -2.30 -14.41 -5.92
C LEU A 345 -2.33 -13.79 -7.33
N LEU A 346 -1.59 -12.70 -7.51
CA LEU A 346 -1.40 -12.05 -8.81
C LEU A 346 0.02 -12.36 -9.28
N ILE A 347 0.17 -12.89 -10.49
CA ILE A 347 1.47 -13.34 -11.03
C ILE A 347 1.65 -12.79 -12.44
N ASP A 348 2.85 -12.27 -12.71
CA ASP A 348 3.28 -11.91 -14.06
C ASP A 348 4.45 -12.80 -14.47
N GLU A 349 4.32 -13.50 -15.60
CA GLU A 349 5.37 -14.35 -16.18
C GLU A 349 6.69 -13.56 -16.36
N ASP A 350 6.62 -12.29 -16.76
CA ASP A 350 7.79 -11.45 -17.04
C ASP A 350 8.62 -11.13 -15.78
N THR A 351 8.04 -11.28 -14.59
CA THR A 351 8.71 -11.02 -13.30
C THR A 351 8.90 -12.27 -12.44
N SER A 352 8.54 -13.44 -12.99
CA SER A 352 8.63 -14.74 -12.32
C SER A 352 9.88 -15.49 -12.72
N ALA A 353 10.30 -16.47 -11.91
CA ALA A 353 11.36 -17.39 -12.28
C ALA A 353 10.80 -18.43 -13.28
N THR A 354 11.35 -18.47 -14.51
CA THR A 354 10.84 -19.36 -15.58
C THR A 354 10.79 -20.83 -15.16
N ASN A 355 11.86 -21.31 -14.52
CA ASN A 355 11.99 -22.68 -14.00
C ASN A 355 11.03 -22.98 -12.83
N PHE A 356 10.46 -21.95 -12.20
CA PHE A 356 9.40 -22.09 -11.21
C PHE A 356 8.02 -22.15 -11.87
N MET A 357 7.79 -21.40 -12.94
CA MET A 357 6.49 -21.32 -13.61
C MET A 357 6.17 -22.58 -14.43
N ILE A 358 7.11 -23.04 -15.23
CA ILE A 358 6.90 -24.15 -16.18
C ILE A 358 8.14 -25.04 -16.26
N ARG A 359 7.95 -26.21 -16.86
CA ARG A 359 9.05 -27.06 -17.29
C ARG A 359 8.68 -27.79 -18.56
N ASP A 360 9.36 -27.46 -19.66
CA ASP A 360 9.05 -28.03 -20.97
C ASP A 360 9.41 -29.53 -21.07
N GLU A 361 8.73 -30.22 -21.99
CA GLU A 361 8.87 -31.66 -22.21
C GLU A 361 10.32 -32.10 -22.52
N ARG A 362 11.11 -31.28 -23.24
CA ARG A 362 12.49 -31.63 -23.61
C ARG A 362 13.41 -31.59 -22.40
N MET A 363 13.24 -30.58 -21.54
CA MET A 363 13.98 -30.49 -20.28
C MET A 363 13.59 -31.57 -19.28
N GLN A 364 12.33 -32.03 -19.30
CA GLN A 364 11.90 -33.20 -18.53
C GLN A 364 12.53 -34.50 -19.05
N ALA A 365 12.66 -34.66 -20.37
CA ALA A 365 13.30 -35.83 -20.98
C ALA A 365 14.82 -35.86 -20.76
N LEU A 366 15.48 -34.70 -20.77
CA LEU A 366 16.94 -34.58 -20.61
C LEU A 366 17.37 -34.76 -19.15
N VAL A 367 16.69 -34.09 -18.23
CA VAL A 367 17.01 -34.14 -16.79
C VAL A 367 15.94 -34.98 -16.10
N VAL A 368 16.29 -36.22 -15.76
CA VAL A 368 15.39 -37.12 -15.06
C VAL A 368 14.74 -36.43 -13.85
N ARG A 369 13.44 -36.67 -13.64
CA ARG A 369 12.64 -35.98 -12.62
C ARG A 369 13.24 -36.05 -11.22
N ASP A 370 13.89 -37.14 -10.85
CA ASP A 370 14.56 -37.32 -9.55
C ASP A 370 15.78 -36.40 -9.31
N LYS A 371 16.29 -35.76 -10.37
CA LYS A 371 17.41 -34.82 -10.30
C LYS A 371 16.99 -33.35 -10.40
N GLU A 372 15.70 -33.08 -10.64
CA GLU A 372 15.16 -31.72 -10.64
C GLU A 372 14.41 -31.47 -9.34
N PRO A 373 14.91 -30.57 -8.47
CA PRO A 373 14.32 -30.37 -7.16
C PRO A 373 13.09 -29.47 -7.16
N ILE A 374 12.80 -28.78 -8.26
CA ILE A 374 11.71 -27.82 -8.36
C ILE A 374 10.45 -28.52 -8.89
N THR A 375 9.36 -28.38 -8.15
CA THR A 375 8.00 -28.65 -8.60
C THR A 375 7.42 -27.38 -9.21
N PRO A 376 7.18 -27.32 -10.53
CA PRO A 376 6.62 -26.14 -11.18
C PRO A 376 5.27 -25.72 -10.57
N PHE A 377 5.02 -24.41 -10.54
CA PHE A 377 3.79 -23.79 -10.05
C PHE A 377 2.55 -24.31 -10.79
N LEU A 378 2.69 -24.63 -12.08
CA LEU A 378 1.67 -25.29 -12.90
C LEU A 378 1.02 -26.49 -12.19
N HIS A 379 1.79 -27.31 -11.49
CA HIS A 379 1.28 -28.51 -10.81
C HIS A 379 0.61 -28.22 -9.46
N ARG A 380 0.74 -26.98 -8.94
CA ARG A 380 0.25 -26.57 -7.62
C ARG A 380 -0.87 -25.54 -7.67
N VAL A 381 -0.98 -24.80 -8.77
CA VAL A 381 -1.95 -23.70 -8.89
C VAL A 381 -3.39 -24.18 -8.71
N ARG A 382 -3.73 -25.40 -9.16
CA ARG A 382 -5.08 -25.94 -8.97
C ARG A 382 -5.37 -26.28 -7.51
N GLU A 383 -4.41 -26.87 -6.81
CA GLU A 383 -4.48 -27.22 -5.38
C GLU A 383 -4.73 -25.98 -4.51
N LEU A 384 -4.08 -24.84 -4.84
CA LEU A 384 -4.33 -23.56 -4.15
C LEU A 384 -5.82 -23.21 -4.13
N TYR A 385 -6.52 -23.39 -5.26
CA TYR A 385 -7.94 -23.07 -5.33
C TYR A 385 -8.80 -24.15 -4.68
N THR A 386 -8.60 -25.42 -5.06
CA THR A 386 -9.51 -26.51 -4.64
C THR A 386 -9.36 -26.89 -3.17
N GLU A 387 -8.15 -26.80 -2.61
CA GLU A 387 -7.88 -27.20 -1.22
C GLU A 387 -7.78 -26.00 -0.27
N MET A 388 -7.27 -24.86 -0.75
CA MET A 388 -7.01 -23.69 0.11
C MET A 388 -7.98 -22.52 -0.11
N GLY A 389 -8.81 -22.58 -1.16
CA GLY A 389 -9.72 -21.49 -1.52
C GLY A 389 -9.01 -20.23 -2.01
N VAL A 390 -7.77 -20.35 -2.49
CA VAL A 390 -6.92 -19.24 -2.96
C VAL A 390 -6.95 -19.19 -4.48
N SER A 391 -7.48 -18.11 -5.01
CA SER A 391 -7.55 -17.88 -6.47
C SER A 391 -6.23 -17.36 -7.00
N THR A 392 -6.01 -17.49 -8.30
CA THR A 392 -4.81 -16.98 -8.97
C THR A 392 -5.17 -16.27 -10.27
N VAL A 393 -4.59 -15.10 -10.51
CA VAL A 393 -4.59 -14.43 -11.82
C VAL A 393 -3.16 -14.40 -12.35
N ILE A 394 -2.94 -14.97 -13.53
CA ILE A 394 -1.61 -15.10 -14.14
C ILE A 394 -1.59 -14.40 -15.49
N VAL A 395 -0.70 -13.42 -15.66
CA VAL A 395 -0.34 -12.91 -16.99
C VAL A 395 0.64 -13.88 -17.63
N MET A 396 0.33 -14.33 -18.85
CA MET A 396 1.20 -15.22 -19.63
C MET A 396 1.29 -14.80 -21.10
N GLY A 397 2.40 -15.14 -21.72
CA GLY A 397 2.64 -15.03 -23.16
C GLY A 397 3.54 -16.12 -23.74
N GLY A 398 4.25 -16.89 -22.90
CA GLY A 398 5.27 -17.86 -23.33
C GLY A 398 4.85 -19.33 -23.33
N SER A 399 3.84 -19.72 -22.55
CA SER A 399 3.41 -21.13 -22.44
C SER A 399 1.89 -21.30 -22.46
N GLY A 400 1.42 -22.38 -23.08
CA GLY A 400 0.01 -22.81 -23.10
C GLY A 400 -0.32 -23.87 -22.04
N ASP A 401 0.65 -24.33 -21.25
CA ASP A 401 0.47 -25.49 -20.36
C ASP A 401 -0.56 -25.20 -19.24
N TYR A 402 -0.74 -23.93 -18.86
CA TYR A 402 -1.73 -23.55 -17.85
C TYR A 402 -3.19 -23.63 -18.34
N PHE A 403 -3.45 -23.81 -19.64
CA PHE A 403 -4.82 -24.01 -20.12
C PHE A 403 -5.47 -25.22 -19.43
N ASP A 404 -4.68 -26.25 -19.12
CA ASP A 404 -5.12 -27.49 -18.48
C ASP A 404 -5.67 -27.28 -17.06
N VAL A 405 -5.28 -26.19 -16.39
CA VAL A 405 -5.61 -25.92 -14.97
C VAL A 405 -6.40 -24.61 -14.79
N SER A 406 -6.71 -23.90 -15.88
CA SER A 406 -7.41 -22.61 -15.86
C SER A 406 -8.93 -22.75 -15.87
N ASP A 407 -9.63 -21.90 -15.12
CA ASP A 407 -11.09 -21.77 -15.18
C ASP A 407 -11.52 -20.73 -16.22
N ARG A 408 -10.67 -19.72 -16.49
CA ARG A 408 -10.95 -18.59 -17.38
C ARG A 408 -9.71 -18.15 -18.13
N VAL A 409 -9.87 -17.80 -19.40
CA VAL A 409 -8.79 -17.23 -20.21
C VAL A 409 -9.26 -15.95 -20.88
N ILE A 410 -8.65 -14.83 -20.48
CA ILE A 410 -8.89 -13.49 -21.01
C ILE A 410 -7.73 -13.17 -21.95
N MET A 411 -8.01 -13.02 -23.25
CA MET A 411 -7.03 -12.53 -24.20
C MET A 411 -7.10 -11.02 -24.32
N MET A 412 -6.00 -10.34 -24.02
CA MET A 412 -5.83 -8.92 -24.32
C MET A 412 -5.38 -8.79 -25.78
N ASP A 413 -6.15 -8.07 -26.57
CA ASP A 413 -5.86 -7.80 -27.96
C ASP A 413 -6.12 -6.33 -28.29
N ALA A 414 -5.07 -5.59 -28.66
CA ALA A 414 -5.13 -4.14 -28.87
C ALA A 414 -5.83 -3.41 -27.69
N TYR A 415 -5.47 -3.78 -26.46
CA TYR A 415 -6.01 -3.23 -25.20
C TYR A 415 -7.49 -3.58 -24.91
N GLU A 416 -8.11 -4.45 -25.70
CA GLU A 416 -9.46 -4.95 -25.47
C GLU A 416 -9.43 -6.39 -24.92
N PRO A 417 -10.15 -6.68 -23.82
CA PRO A 417 -10.27 -8.05 -23.30
C PRO A 417 -11.28 -8.88 -24.09
N LYS A 418 -10.90 -10.11 -24.44
CA LYS A 418 -11.76 -11.10 -25.09
C LYS A 418 -11.81 -12.37 -24.24
N ASP A 419 -13.00 -12.94 -24.09
CA ASP A 419 -13.13 -14.28 -23.52
C ASP A 419 -12.71 -15.32 -24.58
N VAL A 420 -11.63 -16.05 -24.30
CA VAL A 420 -11.13 -17.13 -25.16
C VAL A 420 -11.09 -18.46 -24.40
N THR A 421 -11.86 -18.58 -23.32
CA THR A 421 -11.86 -19.76 -22.43
C THR A 421 -12.18 -21.04 -23.20
N GLU A 422 -13.23 -21.04 -24.03
CA GLU A 422 -13.58 -22.22 -24.84
C GLU A 422 -12.47 -22.60 -25.84
N MET A 423 -11.78 -21.61 -26.41
CA MET A 423 -10.70 -21.85 -27.35
C MET A 423 -9.49 -22.46 -26.63
N ALA A 424 -9.13 -21.94 -25.45
CA ALA A 424 -8.07 -22.49 -24.62
C ALA A 424 -8.38 -23.94 -24.19
N ASN A 425 -9.62 -24.23 -23.78
CA ASN A 425 -10.04 -25.57 -23.40
C ASN A 425 -9.92 -26.60 -24.54
N ARG A 426 -10.07 -26.18 -25.81
CA ARG A 426 -9.86 -27.07 -26.97
C ARG A 426 -8.38 -27.35 -27.26
N LEU A 427 -7.49 -26.48 -26.79
CA LEU A 427 -6.04 -26.61 -26.97
C LEU A 427 -5.37 -27.34 -25.78
N ALA A 428 -6.05 -27.36 -24.63
CA ALA A 428 -5.63 -28.06 -23.42
C ALA A 428 -5.42 -29.56 -23.67
N ARG A 429 -4.46 -30.15 -22.96
CA ARG A 429 -4.09 -31.58 -23.03
C ARG A 429 -3.90 -32.17 -21.63
N PRO A 430 -4.95 -32.19 -20.79
CA PRO A 430 -4.84 -32.57 -19.37
C PRO A 430 -4.32 -34.01 -19.15
N GLU A 431 -4.57 -34.91 -20.12
CA GLU A 431 -4.07 -36.30 -20.08
C GLU A 431 -2.53 -36.38 -19.99
N LYS A 432 -1.81 -35.36 -20.47
CA LYS A 432 -0.34 -35.30 -20.37
C LYS A 432 0.16 -34.89 -18.98
N MET A 433 -0.67 -34.28 -18.13
CA MET A 433 -0.31 -33.96 -16.76
C MET A 433 -0.33 -35.18 -15.83
N GLU A 434 -1.11 -36.22 -16.16
CA GLU A 434 -1.29 -37.40 -15.30
C GLU A 434 -0.09 -38.37 -15.29
N GLU A 435 0.83 -38.26 -16.26
CA GLU A 435 2.06 -39.04 -16.28
C GLU A 435 3.03 -38.54 -15.20
N GLY A 436 2.82 -38.91 -13.93
CA GLY A 436 3.71 -38.57 -12.83
C GLY A 436 3.07 -38.47 -11.46
N THR A 437 2.42 -39.53 -10.98
CA THR A 437 1.89 -39.64 -9.60
C THR A 437 3.01 -39.67 -8.56
N ARG A 438 3.70 -38.54 -8.36
CA ARG A 438 4.42 -38.27 -7.12
C ARG A 438 3.42 -37.63 -6.17
N VAL A 439 3.23 -38.22 -4.99
CA VAL A 439 2.52 -37.55 -3.90
C VAL A 439 3.36 -36.33 -3.53
N LEU A 440 2.84 -35.16 -3.87
CA LEU A 440 3.50 -33.91 -3.59
C LEU A 440 3.25 -33.51 -2.13
N PRO A 441 4.21 -32.87 -1.42
CA PRO A 441 3.98 -32.41 -0.04
C PRO A 441 2.76 -31.47 0.03
N PRO A 442 1.88 -31.57 1.03
CA PRO A 442 0.73 -30.69 1.11
C PRO A 442 1.14 -29.24 1.37
N MET A 443 0.41 -28.28 0.81
CA MET A 443 0.52 -26.88 1.24
C MET A 443 -0.28 -26.67 2.53
N ASP A 444 0.38 -26.18 3.59
CA ASP A 444 -0.30 -25.88 4.87
C ASP A 444 -0.34 -24.39 5.19
N LYS A 445 -1.52 -23.79 5.00
CA LYS A 445 -1.82 -22.42 5.40
C LYS A 445 -1.85 -22.20 6.92
N ARG A 446 -1.94 -23.27 7.71
CA ARG A 446 -1.99 -23.22 9.18
C ARG A 446 -0.61 -23.20 9.80
N GLU A 447 0.44 -23.36 8.99
CA GLU A 447 1.81 -23.29 9.47
C GLU A 447 2.09 -21.88 9.99
N LYS A 448 2.37 -21.80 11.29
CA LYS A 448 2.52 -20.57 12.04
C LYS A 448 3.99 -20.35 12.34
N ARG A 449 4.56 -19.26 11.84
CA ARG A 449 5.95 -18.92 12.15
C ARG A 449 6.02 -17.79 13.16
N ARG A 450 7.03 -17.87 14.01
CA ARG A 450 7.44 -16.76 14.87
C ARG A 450 8.75 -16.18 14.32
N PRO A 451 8.82 -14.87 14.06
CA PRO A 451 10.09 -14.25 13.68
C PRO A 451 11.08 -14.35 14.85
N ASP A 452 12.37 -14.41 14.52
CA ASP A 452 13.43 -14.32 15.53
C ASP A 452 13.41 -12.95 16.20
N VAL A 453 13.03 -12.94 17.48
CA VAL A 453 12.87 -11.71 18.30
C VAL A 453 14.13 -10.86 18.30
N LYS A 454 15.32 -11.47 18.20
CA LYS A 454 16.60 -10.75 18.20
C LYS A 454 16.75 -9.84 16.98
N ARG A 455 16.12 -10.22 15.85
CA ARG A 455 16.14 -9.46 14.59
C ARG A 455 15.16 -8.30 14.56
N LEU A 456 14.22 -8.25 15.51
CA LEU A 456 13.20 -7.20 15.58
C LEU A 456 13.62 -6.00 16.44
N SER A 457 14.91 -5.86 16.74
CA SER A 457 15.42 -4.73 17.52
C SER A 457 15.61 -3.48 16.65
N PRO A 458 14.95 -2.35 16.96
CA PRO A 458 15.16 -1.09 16.24
C PRO A 458 16.43 -0.36 16.70
N ARG A 459 17.25 -0.96 17.57
CA ARG A 459 18.40 -0.29 18.20
C ARG A 459 19.58 -0.16 17.24
N ARG A 460 20.28 0.98 17.30
CA ARG A 460 21.56 1.20 16.57
C ARG A 460 22.53 2.03 17.39
N GLY A 461 23.54 1.39 17.97
CA GLY A 461 24.53 2.05 18.81
C GLY A 461 23.87 2.74 20.01
N ARG A 462 24.01 4.07 20.10
CA ARG A 462 23.41 4.91 21.15
C ARG A 462 21.93 5.22 20.95
N TYR A 463 21.37 4.94 19.78
CA TYR A 463 19.96 5.21 19.49
C TYR A 463 19.13 3.98 19.86
N GLU A 464 18.23 4.13 20.84
CA GLU A 464 17.30 3.06 21.27
C GLU A 464 16.34 2.64 20.15
N GLU A 465 15.92 3.60 19.32
CA GLU A 465 15.05 3.36 18.18
C GLU A 465 15.52 4.18 16.98
N LYS A 466 16.08 3.51 15.97
CA LYS A 466 16.51 4.10 14.70
C LYS A 466 15.66 3.55 13.56
N ILE A 467 14.58 4.28 13.26
CA ILE A 467 13.68 3.99 12.15
C ILE A 467 13.76 5.19 11.19
N ASP A 468 14.18 4.96 9.95
CA ASP A 468 14.40 6.01 8.95
C ASP A 468 14.04 5.50 7.56
N ILE A 469 13.47 6.37 6.73
CA ILE A 469 12.85 5.99 5.44
C ILE A 469 13.60 6.76 4.36
N LYS A 470 14.13 6.04 3.37
CA LYS A 470 14.90 6.64 2.26
C LYS A 470 14.06 6.85 1.01
N ASP A 471 13.11 5.96 0.79
CA ASP A 471 12.15 6.00 -0.30
C ASP A 471 10.89 5.22 0.11
N VAL A 472 9.88 5.14 -0.76
CA VAL A 472 8.68 4.30 -0.56
C VAL A 472 9.07 2.87 -0.22
N ASP A 473 10.14 2.35 -0.80
CA ASP A 473 10.52 0.94 -0.69
C ASP A 473 11.80 0.69 0.13
N GLN A 474 12.39 1.72 0.76
CA GLN A 474 13.65 1.60 1.51
C GLN A 474 13.47 1.98 2.99
N LEU A 475 13.52 0.96 3.86
CA LEU A 475 13.39 1.12 5.30
C LEU A 475 14.72 0.82 6.02
N VAL A 476 15.19 1.76 6.83
CA VAL A 476 16.27 1.53 7.80
C VAL A 476 15.64 1.25 9.15
N TYR A 477 15.90 0.07 9.70
CA TYR A 477 15.38 -0.40 10.98
C TYR A 477 16.52 -0.91 11.87
N GLY A 478 16.91 -0.12 12.87
CA GLY A 478 18.09 -0.42 13.69
C GLY A 478 19.35 -0.51 12.85
N VAL A 479 19.99 -1.67 12.88
CA VAL A 479 21.17 -1.99 12.04
C VAL A 479 20.80 -2.46 10.64
N HIS A 480 19.53 -2.84 10.41
CA HIS A 480 19.07 -3.45 9.18
C HIS A 480 18.69 -2.38 8.14
N LYS A 481 18.99 -2.69 6.87
CA LYS A 481 18.40 -2.05 5.70
C LYS A 481 17.44 -3.07 5.07
N ILE A 482 16.16 -2.78 5.10
CA ILE A 482 15.09 -3.63 4.59
C ILE A 482 14.69 -3.06 3.23
N ASP A 483 14.92 -3.85 2.18
CA ASP A 483 14.53 -3.55 0.81
C ASP A 483 13.12 -4.09 0.55
N LEU A 484 12.20 -3.21 0.17
CA LEU A 484 10.80 -3.50 -0.15
C LEU A 484 10.51 -3.24 -1.63
N SER A 485 11.53 -3.05 -2.48
CA SER A 485 11.36 -2.69 -3.90
C SER A 485 10.57 -3.71 -4.72
N LYS A 486 10.47 -4.95 -4.21
CA LYS A 486 9.70 -6.05 -4.79
C LYS A 486 8.34 -6.27 -4.13
N VAL A 487 8.01 -5.51 -3.09
CA VAL A 487 6.69 -5.42 -2.48
C VAL A 487 5.90 -4.34 -3.22
N GLU A 488 5.57 -4.60 -4.49
CA GLU A 488 5.08 -3.61 -5.45
C GLU A 488 3.78 -2.91 -5.02
N GLN A 489 2.98 -3.57 -4.19
CA GLN A 489 1.73 -3.05 -3.67
C GLN A 489 1.91 -1.92 -2.65
N LEU A 490 3.11 -1.69 -2.12
CA LEU A 490 3.43 -0.54 -1.27
C LEU A 490 3.47 0.74 -2.13
N VAL A 491 2.66 1.76 -1.79
CA VAL A 491 2.48 2.96 -2.64
C VAL A 491 2.98 4.25 -2.02
N ASP A 492 3.29 4.25 -0.72
CA ASP A 492 3.48 5.49 0.02
C ASP A 492 4.51 5.42 1.14
N MET A 493 5.35 6.46 1.27
CA MET A 493 6.39 6.54 2.31
C MET A 493 5.82 6.54 3.74
N GLY A 494 4.60 7.06 3.94
CA GLY A 494 3.86 7.01 5.19
C GLY A 494 3.47 5.58 5.58
N GLN A 495 3.23 4.69 4.62
CA GLN A 495 3.06 3.26 4.89
C GLN A 495 4.39 2.66 5.37
N THR A 496 5.49 2.97 4.69
CA THR A 496 6.84 2.48 5.05
C THR A 496 7.28 2.95 6.44
N ARG A 497 6.95 4.20 6.80
CA ARG A 497 7.10 4.71 8.18
C ARG A 497 6.31 3.87 9.17
N THR A 498 5.04 3.66 8.86
CA THR A 498 4.12 2.94 9.73
C THR A 498 4.55 1.49 9.87
N ILE A 499 5.06 0.85 8.82
CA ILE A 499 5.67 -0.50 8.87
C ILE A 499 6.81 -0.53 9.89
N GLY A 500 7.78 0.38 9.80
CA GLY A 500 8.90 0.44 10.76
C GLY A 500 8.43 0.58 12.21
N LEU A 501 7.50 1.50 12.46
CA LEU A 501 6.94 1.70 13.80
C LEU A 501 6.11 0.49 14.27
N LEU A 502 5.38 -0.16 13.36
CA LEU A 502 4.59 -1.35 13.66
C LEU A 502 5.46 -2.54 14.02
N ILE A 503 6.60 -2.74 13.35
CA ILE A 503 7.56 -3.79 13.71
C ILE A 503 8.05 -3.57 15.15
N SER A 504 8.41 -2.33 15.50
CA SER A 504 8.83 -1.96 16.86
C SER A 504 7.70 -2.15 17.88
N TYR A 505 6.48 -1.74 17.55
CA TYR A 505 5.30 -1.93 18.40
C TYR A 505 4.98 -3.42 18.62
N TYR A 506 4.94 -4.21 17.55
CA TYR A 506 4.74 -5.66 17.59
C TYR A 506 5.81 -6.35 18.46
N ALA A 507 7.08 -6.00 18.26
CA ALA A 507 8.20 -6.55 19.03
C ALA A 507 8.10 -6.22 20.53
N LYS A 508 7.64 -5.02 20.89
CA LYS A 508 7.46 -4.59 22.28
C LYS A 508 6.24 -5.24 22.95
N HIS A 509 5.14 -5.42 22.22
CA HIS A 509 3.84 -5.72 22.84
C HIS A 509 3.33 -7.15 22.62
N TYR A 510 3.67 -7.81 21.51
CA TYR A 510 3.00 -9.05 21.08
C TYR A 510 3.92 -10.22 20.71
N VAL A 511 5.17 -9.98 20.30
CA VAL A 511 6.06 -11.06 19.81
C VAL A 511 6.26 -12.18 20.85
N SER A 512 6.32 -11.85 22.14
CA SER A 512 6.47 -12.81 23.24
C SER A 512 5.15 -13.38 23.75
N LYS A 513 4.01 -12.84 23.29
CA LYS A 513 2.66 -13.17 23.79
C LYS A 513 1.81 -13.95 22.80
N THR A 514 2.24 -14.10 21.56
CA THR A 514 1.45 -14.69 20.48
C THR A 514 2.17 -15.84 19.83
N GLU A 515 1.45 -16.84 19.32
CA GLU A 515 2.03 -18.06 18.74
C GLU A 515 2.55 -17.88 17.32
N SER A 516 2.17 -16.79 16.66
CA SER A 516 2.53 -16.53 15.27
C SER A 516 2.67 -15.04 15.00
N LEU A 517 3.44 -14.74 13.95
CA LEU A 517 3.56 -13.41 13.38
C LEU A 517 2.19 -12.79 13.09
N THR A 518 1.33 -13.53 12.41
CA THR A 518 0.06 -13.05 11.89
C THR A 518 -0.93 -12.78 13.01
N GLU A 519 -0.97 -13.60 14.06
CA GLU A 519 -1.77 -13.35 15.25
C GLU A 519 -1.37 -12.05 15.96
N GLY A 520 -0.07 -11.85 16.23
CA GLY A 520 0.37 -10.65 16.92
C GLY A 520 0.28 -9.38 16.08
N LEU A 521 0.47 -9.47 14.76
CA LEU A 521 0.15 -8.36 13.86
C LEU A 521 -1.35 -8.07 13.87
N ALA A 522 -2.22 -9.07 13.80
CA ALA A 522 -3.67 -8.86 13.84
C ALA A 522 -4.12 -8.15 15.13
N LEU A 523 -3.51 -8.48 16.28
CA LEU A 523 -3.75 -7.75 17.54
C LEU A 523 -3.27 -6.29 17.48
N ALA A 524 -2.09 -6.03 16.92
CA ALA A 524 -1.58 -4.67 16.73
C ALA A 524 -2.48 -3.84 15.81
N PHE A 525 -2.99 -4.42 14.73
CA PHE A 525 -3.93 -3.76 13.82
C PHE A 525 -5.29 -3.46 14.48
N LYS A 526 -5.79 -4.34 15.36
CA LYS A 526 -6.99 -4.06 16.17
C LYS A 526 -6.79 -2.88 17.13
N GLU A 527 -5.62 -2.76 17.75
CA GLU A 527 -5.32 -1.59 18.58
C GLU A 527 -5.22 -0.29 17.77
N ILE A 528 -4.64 -0.34 16.56
CA ILE A 528 -4.65 0.82 15.64
C ILE A 528 -6.08 1.19 15.25
N GLU A 529 -6.93 0.22 14.95
CA GLU A 529 -8.32 0.49 14.59
C GLU A 529 -9.09 1.20 15.72
N LYS A 530 -8.80 0.83 16.97
CA LYS A 530 -9.41 1.44 18.15
C LYS A 530 -8.83 2.82 18.50
N SER A 531 -7.51 2.96 18.43
CA SER A 531 -6.79 4.09 19.04
C SER A 531 -6.12 5.03 18.01
N GLY A 532 -6.19 4.70 16.72
CA GLY A 532 -5.52 5.42 15.65
C GLY A 532 -4.03 5.10 15.51
N LEU A 533 -3.40 5.67 14.49
CA LEU A 533 -1.97 5.46 14.18
C LEU A 533 -1.02 6.04 15.25
N ASP A 534 -1.52 6.92 16.11
CA ASP A 534 -0.70 7.65 17.07
C ASP A 534 -0.13 6.76 18.18
N ILE A 535 -0.74 5.60 18.43
CA ILE A 535 -0.19 4.63 19.40
C ILE A 535 1.20 4.12 19.01
N LEU A 536 1.57 4.25 17.74
CA LEU A 536 2.84 3.79 17.21
C LEU A 536 4.00 4.78 17.47
N SER A 537 3.70 6.01 17.92
CA SER A 537 4.72 7.02 18.18
C SER A 537 4.55 7.66 19.55
N THR A 538 5.67 7.89 20.24
CA THR A 538 5.68 8.65 21.50
C THR A 538 5.41 10.14 21.29
N TYR A 539 5.57 10.63 20.06
CA TYR A 539 5.37 12.03 19.72
C TYR A 539 4.30 12.17 18.65
N LYS A 540 3.62 13.30 18.68
CA LYS A 540 2.64 13.65 17.65
C LYS A 540 3.33 13.89 16.31
N VAL A 541 2.86 13.17 15.28
CA VAL A 541 3.34 13.24 13.89
C VAL A 541 2.15 13.23 12.93
N GLY A 542 2.31 13.78 11.72
CA GLY A 542 1.25 13.83 10.69
C GLY A 542 1.63 13.11 9.41
N ASN A 543 2.49 12.10 9.48
CA ASN A 543 3.14 11.49 8.31
C ASN A 543 3.05 9.96 8.29
N LEU A 544 2.02 9.41 8.94
CA LEU A 544 1.73 7.98 8.94
C LEU A 544 0.53 7.67 8.04
N ALA A 545 0.64 6.59 7.28
CA ALA A 545 -0.43 6.01 6.48
C ALA A 545 -0.51 4.51 6.77
N LEU A 546 -1.72 3.95 6.85
CA LEU A 546 -1.90 2.55 7.25
C LEU A 546 -1.46 1.58 6.12
N PRO A 547 -0.46 0.70 6.35
CA PRO A 547 -0.15 -0.43 5.45
C PRO A 547 -1.15 -1.58 5.68
N ARG A 548 -1.17 -2.62 4.84
CA ARG A 548 -1.85 -3.87 5.19
C ARG A 548 -0.94 -4.76 6.03
N LEU A 549 -1.53 -5.75 6.68
CA LEU A 549 -0.80 -6.78 7.41
C LEU A 549 0.25 -7.46 6.51
N HIS A 550 -0.11 -7.73 5.25
CA HIS A 550 0.77 -8.32 4.24
C HIS A 550 2.08 -7.55 4.06
N GLU A 551 2.03 -6.22 3.92
CA GLU A 551 3.25 -5.41 3.74
C GLU A 551 4.12 -5.39 5.01
N VAL A 552 3.51 -5.41 6.20
CA VAL A 552 4.26 -5.47 7.47
C VAL A 552 4.96 -6.83 7.63
N ALA A 553 4.24 -7.93 7.35
CA ALA A 553 4.80 -9.27 7.39
C ALA A 553 5.90 -9.44 6.33
N ALA A 554 5.69 -8.92 5.12
CA ALA A 554 6.67 -8.89 4.04
C ALA A 554 7.96 -8.18 4.46
N ALA A 555 7.87 -7.06 5.18
CA ALA A 555 9.04 -6.36 5.69
C ALA A 555 9.80 -7.18 6.75
N ILE A 556 9.09 -7.82 7.68
CA ILE A 556 9.69 -8.68 8.71
C ILE A 556 10.41 -9.88 8.06
N ASN A 557 9.78 -10.51 7.06
CA ASN A 557 10.34 -11.65 6.33
C ASN A 557 11.59 -11.29 5.48
N ARG A 558 11.85 -9.99 5.24
CA ARG A 558 13.02 -9.47 4.51
C ARG A 558 14.11 -8.93 5.44
N ILE A 559 13.95 -9.03 6.76
CA ILE A 559 15.02 -8.68 7.71
C ILE A 559 16.13 -9.73 7.61
N ARG A 560 17.31 -9.28 7.19
CA ARG A 560 18.52 -10.11 7.15
C ARG A 560 18.99 -10.48 8.57
N PRO A 561 19.49 -11.70 8.78
CA PRO A 561 19.99 -12.17 10.08
C PRO A 561 21.12 -11.33 10.66
#